data_AF-A0AAJ0I5H1-F1
#
_entry.id   AF-A0AAJ0I5H1-F1
#
_cell.length_a   1.000
_cell.length_b   1.000
_cell.length_c   1.000
_cell.angle_alpha   90.00
_cell.angle_beta   90.00
_cell.angle_gamma   90.00
#
_symmetry.space_group_name_H-M   'P 1'
#
loop_
_entity.id
_entity.type
_entity.pdbx_description
1 polymer ?
#
loop_
_entity_poly.entity_id
_entity_poly.type
_entity_poly.pdbx_seq_one_letter_code
_entity_poly.pdbx_strand_id
1 'polypeptide(L)'
;MEHFPETALAKFTDLQSTMELRGWNERDEEVALLRELKEQDKQIQAMFLKLDDTRFYFDGVIDAKLKDMIRYIYRATKPANMPTDDRKTFVQNVKVLNDNVTTKRKAVENAMADTLTRFSCNRGGRRSLD
;
A
#
# COMPACT_ATOMS: atom_id res chain seq x y z
N MET A 1 -17.56 -9.25 -3.50
CA MET A 1 -16.62 -8.24 -2.96
C MET A 1 -15.63 -7.96 -4.07
N GLU A 2 -15.49 -6.70 -4.48
CA GLU A 2 -14.49 -6.31 -5.50
C GLU A 2 -13.08 -6.72 -5.05
N HIS A 3 -12.30 -7.30 -5.97
CA HIS A 3 -10.91 -7.72 -5.82
C HIS A 3 -9.93 -6.52 -5.73
N PHE A 4 -10.28 -5.50 -4.95
CA PHE A 4 -9.52 -4.26 -4.79
C PHE A 4 -8.06 -4.46 -4.35
N PRO A 5 -7.73 -5.41 -3.43
CA PRO A 5 -6.35 -5.64 -2.99
C PRO A 5 -5.46 -6.19 -4.11
N GLU A 6 -5.93 -7.22 -4.79
CA GLU A 6 -5.19 -7.92 -5.85
C GLU A 6 -4.95 -6.99 -7.04
N THR A 7 -5.93 -6.16 -7.36
CA THR A 7 -5.81 -5.23 -8.49
C THR A 7 -4.84 -4.07 -8.18
N ALA A 8 -4.74 -3.65 -6.92
CA ALA A 8 -3.74 -2.64 -6.52
C ALA A 8 -2.31 -3.20 -6.59
N LEU A 9 -2.10 -4.44 -6.16
CA LEU A 9 -0.81 -5.15 -6.27
C LEU A 9 -0.41 -5.37 -7.72
N ALA A 10 -1.36 -5.73 -8.59
CA ALA A 10 -1.10 -5.88 -10.01
C ALA A 10 -0.50 -4.61 -10.64
N LYS A 11 -0.88 -3.41 -10.16
CA LYS A 11 -0.32 -2.15 -10.67
C LYS A 11 1.16 -1.97 -10.37
N PHE A 12 1.63 -2.40 -9.20
CA PHE A 12 3.05 -2.35 -8.89
C PHE A 12 3.85 -3.38 -9.70
N THR A 13 3.28 -4.57 -9.88
CA THR A 13 3.87 -5.59 -10.76
C THR A 13 3.97 -5.10 -12.20
N ASP A 14 2.96 -4.39 -12.71
CA ASP A 14 2.97 -3.78 -14.05
C ASP A 14 4.10 -2.73 -14.19
N LEU A 15 4.29 -1.89 -13.15
CA LEU A 15 5.35 -0.87 -13.15
C LEU A 15 6.75 -1.49 -13.12
N GLN A 16 6.94 -2.50 -12.27
CA GLN A 16 8.20 -3.26 -12.22
C GLN A 16 8.50 -3.90 -13.58
N SER A 17 7.51 -4.58 -14.17
CA SER A 17 7.62 -5.22 -15.48
C SER A 17 7.94 -4.19 -16.56
N THR A 18 7.33 -3.01 -16.51
CA THR A 18 7.61 -1.91 -17.46
C THR A 18 9.08 -1.47 -17.37
N MET A 19 9.60 -1.26 -16.17
CA MET A 19 11.00 -0.89 -15.98
C MET A 19 11.96 -1.98 -16.47
N GLU A 20 11.67 -3.24 -16.16
CA GLU A 20 12.50 -4.39 -16.57
C GLU A 20 12.48 -4.58 -18.10
N LEU A 21 11.31 -4.54 -18.74
CA LEU A 21 11.16 -4.70 -20.20
C LEU A 21 11.80 -3.55 -20.99
N ARG A 22 11.80 -2.33 -20.44
CA ARG A 22 12.42 -1.16 -21.06
C ARG A 22 13.93 -1.06 -20.80
N GLY A 23 14.51 -1.95 -19.98
CA GLY A 23 15.90 -1.86 -19.55
C GLY A 23 16.19 -0.64 -18.68
N TRP A 24 15.19 -0.11 -17.96
CA TRP A 24 15.32 1.06 -17.08
C TRP A 24 15.75 0.65 -15.67
N ASN A 25 16.65 -0.31 -15.59
CA ASN A 25 17.18 -0.90 -14.36
C ASN A 25 18.72 -1.01 -14.41
N GLU A 26 19.35 -0.14 -15.20
CA GLU A 26 20.80 -0.12 -15.41
C GLU A 26 21.50 0.88 -14.50
N ARG A 27 20.76 1.84 -13.92
CA ARG A 27 21.31 2.86 -13.01
C ARG A 27 21.00 2.49 -11.56
N ASP A 28 21.93 2.81 -10.66
CA ASP A 28 21.81 2.51 -9.23
C ASP A 28 20.49 3.03 -8.63
N GLU A 29 20.03 4.24 -9.01
CA GLU A 29 18.77 4.79 -8.48
C GLU A 29 17.54 3.99 -8.92
N GLU A 30 17.56 3.41 -10.12
CA GLU A 30 16.42 2.69 -10.68
C GLU A 30 16.38 1.26 -10.17
N VAL A 31 17.57 0.66 -9.97
CA VAL A 31 17.72 -0.62 -9.27
C VAL A 31 17.22 -0.48 -7.83
N ALA A 32 17.57 0.61 -7.14
CA ALA A 32 17.07 0.89 -5.81
C ALA A 32 15.54 1.03 -5.82
N LEU A 33 14.99 1.84 -6.73
CA LEU A 33 13.54 2.01 -6.88
C LEU A 33 12.81 0.68 -7.14
N LEU A 34 13.35 -0.18 -8.02
CA LEU A 34 12.77 -1.50 -8.27
C LEU A 34 12.74 -2.38 -7.02
N ARG A 35 13.80 -2.34 -6.20
CA ARG A 35 13.84 -3.06 -4.91
C ARG A 35 12.80 -2.51 -3.94
N GLU A 36 12.64 -1.18 -3.89
CA GLU A 36 11.64 -0.53 -3.04
C GLU A 36 10.22 -0.91 -3.46
N LEU A 37 9.91 -0.94 -4.77
CA LEU A 37 8.60 -1.37 -5.26
C LEU A 37 8.31 -2.83 -4.90
N LYS A 38 9.29 -3.72 -5.07
CA LYS A 38 9.18 -5.14 -4.69
C LYS A 38 8.93 -5.30 -3.19
N GLU A 39 9.57 -4.49 -2.37
CA GLU A 39 9.37 -4.50 -0.92
C GLU A 39 8.01 -3.89 -0.54
N GLN A 40 7.60 -2.82 -1.21
CA GLN A 40 6.29 -2.21 -0.99
C GLN A 40 5.15 -3.19 -1.32
N ASP A 41 5.26 -3.97 -2.39
CA ASP A 41 4.31 -5.04 -2.73
C ASP A 41 4.15 -6.07 -1.61
N LYS A 42 5.27 -6.57 -1.07
CA LYS A 42 5.25 -7.52 0.05
C LYS A 42 4.58 -6.92 1.28
N GLN A 43 4.89 -5.67 1.59
CA GLN A 43 4.34 -4.97 2.75
C GLN A 43 2.82 -4.75 2.60
N ILE A 44 2.36 -4.40 1.40
CA ILE A 44 0.92 -4.27 1.10
C ILE A 44 0.23 -5.63 1.18
N GLN A 45 0.81 -6.69 0.62
CA GLN A 45 0.26 -8.05 0.69
C GLN A 45 0.16 -8.53 2.15
N ALA A 46 1.21 -8.33 2.96
CA ALA A 46 1.20 -8.66 4.38
C ALA A 46 0.15 -7.86 5.16
N MET A 47 -0.04 -6.59 4.84
CA MET A 47 -1.10 -5.75 5.44
C MET A 47 -2.49 -6.31 5.11
N PHE A 48 -2.75 -6.70 3.85
CA PHE A 48 -4.02 -7.29 3.47
C PHE A 48 -4.31 -8.61 4.17
N LEU A 49 -3.31 -9.47 4.35
CA LEU A 49 -3.46 -10.71 5.12
C LEU A 49 -3.86 -10.42 6.57
N LYS A 50 -3.19 -9.46 7.23
CA LYS A 50 -3.55 -9.04 8.60
C LYS A 50 -4.97 -8.48 8.68
N LEU A 51 -5.40 -7.72 7.68
CA LEU A 51 -6.76 -7.19 7.60
C LEU A 51 -7.78 -8.33 7.45
N ASP A 52 -7.46 -9.36 6.66
CA ASP A 52 -8.34 -10.51 6.48
C ASP A 52 -8.53 -11.32 7.77
N ASP A 53 -7.44 -11.53 8.52
CA ASP A 53 -7.46 -12.18 9.82
C ASP A 53 -8.21 -11.36 10.88
N THR A 54 -8.26 -10.03 10.72
CA THR A 54 -8.86 -9.10 11.69
C THR A 54 -10.26 -8.61 11.28
N ARG A 55 -10.94 -9.27 10.32
CA ARG A 55 -12.30 -8.94 9.85
C ARG A 55 -13.32 -8.59 10.95
N PHE A 56 -13.16 -9.12 12.16
CA PHE A 56 -14.00 -8.81 13.33
C PHE A 56 -13.85 -7.38 13.89
N TYR A 57 -12.80 -6.65 13.51
CA TYR A 57 -12.41 -5.35 14.07
C TYR A 57 -12.35 -4.23 13.01
N PHE A 58 -12.96 -4.46 11.83
CA PHE A 58 -12.97 -3.47 10.75
C PHE A 58 -13.80 -2.24 11.15
N ASP A 59 -13.15 -1.29 11.80
CA ASP A 59 -13.64 0.06 12.03
C ASP A 59 -13.73 0.78 10.68
N GLY A 60 -14.78 1.59 10.48
CA GLY A 60 -14.98 2.38 9.25
C GLY A 60 -13.79 3.30 8.94
N VAL A 61 -12.99 3.65 9.95
CA VAL A 61 -11.74 4.40 9.77
C VAL A 61 -10.67 3.60 9.01
N ILE A 62 -10.52 2.31 9.29
CA ILE A 62 -9.56 1.43 8.59
C ILE A 62 -9.99 1.27 7.13
N ASP A 63 -11.27 0.98 6.90
CA ASP A 63 -11.85 0.83 5.55
C ASP A 63 -11.70 2.12 4.72
N ALA A 64 -11.97 3.29 5.30
CA ALA A 64 -11.81 4.57 4.60
C ALA A 64 -10.37 4.83 4.17
N LYS A 65 -9.39 4.55 5.05
CA LYS A 65 -7.95 4.72 4.74
C LYS A 65 -7.47 3.73 3.69
N LEU A 66 -7.94 2.47 3.78
CA LEU A 66 -7.63 1.43 2.80
C LEU A 66 -8.15 1.80 1.42
N LYS A 67 -9.43 2.21 1.33
CA LYS A 67 -10.05 2.67 0.08
C LYS A 67 -9.34 3.89 -0.50
N ASP A 68 -8.91 4.83 0.33
CA ASP A 68 -8.14 5.99 -0.12
C ASP A 68 -6.78 5.59 -0.72
N MET A 69 -6.06 4.68 -0.06
CA MET A 69 -4.80 4.13 -0.58
C MET A 69 -4.99 3.46 -1.94
N ILE A 70 -5.98 2.58 -2.05
CA ILE A 70 -6.26 1.85 -3.29
C ILE A 70 -6.66 2.83 -4.39
N ARG A 71 -7.58 3.76 -4.12
CA ARG A 71 -7.99 4.78 -5.08
C ARG A 71 -6.83 5.64 -5.58
N TYR A 72 -5.90 5.98 -4.68
CA TYR A 72 -4.68 6.70 -5.05
C TYR A 72 -3.83 5.90 -6.04
N ILE A 73 -3.55 4.63 -5.74
CA ILE A 73 -2.78 3.73 -6.62
C ILE A 73 -3.42 3.69 -8.01
N TYR A 74 -4.72 3.44 -8.10
CA TYR A 74 -5.43 3.41 -9.38
C TYR A 74 -5.35 4.72 -10.16
N ARG A 75 -5.47 5.86 -9.49
CA ARG A 75 -5.40 7.17 -10.15
C ARG A 75 -3.99 7.46 -10.64
N ALA A 76 -2.99 7.25 -9.81
CA ALA A 76 -1.60 7.54 -10.10
C ALA A 76 -1.04 6.64 -11.22
N THR A 77 -1.49 5.40 -11.31
CA THR A 77 -1.02 4.41 -12.31
C THR A 77 -1.81 4.43 -13.62
N LYS A 78 -2.69 5.41 -13.84
CA LYS A 78 -3.34 5.59 -15.15
C LYS A 78 -2.28 5.94 -16.21
N PRO A 79 -2.42 5.48 -17.46
CA PRO A 79 -1.49 5.80 -18.54
C PRO A 79 -1.22 7.31 -18.70
N ALA A 80 -2.25 8.14 -18.54
CA ALA A 80 -2.12 9.60 -18.61
C ALA A 80 -1.23 10.21 -17.50
N ASN A 81 -1.09 9.53 -16.36
CA ASN A 81 -0.27 9.97 -15.23
C ASN A 81 1.07 9.22 -15.14
N MET A 82 1.24 8.16 -15.94
CA MET A 82 2.41 7.30 -15.96
C MET A 82 2.91 7.10 -17.40
N PRO A 83 3.38 8.19 -18.06
CA PRO A 83 3.89 8.13 -19.42
C PRO A 83 5.10 7.18 -19.50
N THR A 84 5.11 6.26 -20.47
CA THR A 84 6.19 5.26 -20.65
C THR A 84 7.13 5.57 -21.82
N ASP A 85 6.93 6.72 -22.45
CA ASP A 85 7.72 7.27 -23.55
C ASP A 85 8.90 8.10 -23.03
N ASP A 86 8.78 8.72 -21.85
CA ASP A 86 9.86 9.45 -21.19
C ASP A 86 10.33 8.77 -19.89
N ARG A 87 11.54 8.21 -19.93
CA ARG A 87 12.17 7.49 -18.80
C ARG A 87 12.22 8.33 -17.53
N LYS A 88 12.64 9.60 -17.62
CA LYS A 88 12.86 10.46 -16.45
C LYS A 88 11.55 10.76 -15.73
N THR A 89 10.52 11.11 -16.50
CA THR A 89 9.18 11.40 -16.00
C THR A 89 8.54 10.16 -15.41
N PHE A 90 8.68 9.01 -16.09
CA PHE A 90 8.20 7.73 -15.56
C PHE A 90 8.83 7.42 -14.19
N VAL A 91 10.16 7.42 -14.10
CA VAL A 91 10.89 7.11 -12.85
C VAL A 91 10.50 8.08 -11.74
N GLN A 92 10.39 9.38 -12.06
CA GLN A 92 9.95 10.39 -11.09
C GLN A 92 8.51 10.13 -10.59
N ASN A 93 7.59 9.78 -11.49
CA ASN A 93 6.20 9.50 -11.11
C ASN A 93 6.08 8.21 -10.30
N VAL A 94 6.89 7.20 -10.59
CA VAL A 94 6.98 5.96 -9.80
C VAL A 94 7.53 6.23 -8.40
N LYS A 95 8.56 7.08 -8.26
CA LYS A 95 9.06 7.53 -6.95
C LYS A 95 7.95 8.21 -6.13
N VAL A 96 7.25 9.17 -6.74
CA VAL A 96 6.14 9.89 -6.10
C VAL A 96 5.02 8.93 -5.68
N LEU A 97 4.69 7.96 -6.53
CA LEU A 97 3.73 6.90 -6.19
C LEU A 97 4.20 6.11 -4.96
N ASN A 98 5.45 5.61 -4.97
CA ASN A 98 6.02 4.80 -3.90
C ASN A 98 6.00 5.54 -2.54
N ASP A 99 6.38 6.81 -2.52
CA ASP A 99 6.39 7.64 -1.31
C ASP A 99 4.99 7.86 -0.73
N ASN A 100 4.03 8.17 -1.60
CA ASN A 100 2.64 8.40 -1.19
C ASN A 100 1.98 7.11 -0.70
N VAL A 101 2.24 5.98 -1.36
CA VAL A 101 1.70 4.68 -0.94
C VAL A 101 2.34 4.26 0.39
N THR A 102 3.62 4.53 0.61
CA THR A 102 4.27 4.32 1.92
C THR A 102 3.56 5.10 3.03
N THR A 103 3.29 6.38 2.79
CA THR A 103 2.56 7.24 3.75
C THR A 103 1.17 6.70 4.04
N LYS A 104 0.42 6.33 2.99
CA LYS A 104 -0.95 5.83 3.13
C LYS A 104 -1.00 4.46 3.80
N ARG A 105 -0.08 3.55 3.48
CA ARG A 105 0.05 2.25 4.14
C ARG A 105 0.31 2.43 5.64
N LYS A 106 1.28 3.27 6.02
CA LYS A 106 1.55 3.57 7.43
C LYS A 106 0.32 4.12 8.15
N ALA A 107 -0.50 4.92 7.48
CA ALA A 107 -1.76 5.41 8.06
C ALA A 107 -2.78 4.29 8.31
N VAL A 108 -2.86 3.29 7.43
CA VAL A 108 -3.68 2.09 7.66
C VAL A 108 -3.11 1.25 8.80
N GLU A 109 -1.79 1.02 8.82
CA GLU A 109 -1.09 0.28 9.87
C GLU A 109 -1.31 0.89 11.27
N ASN A 110 -1.19 2.21 11.38
CA ASN A 110 -1.46 2.92 12.63
C ASN A 110 -2.93 2.80 13.05
N ALA A 111 -3.88 2.91 12.11
CA ALA A 111 -5.29 2.74 12.43
C ALA A 111 -5.62 1.32 12.92
N MET A 112 -4.97 0.30 12.36
CA MET A 112 -5.07 -1.07 12.86
C MET A 112 -4.53 -1.20 14.28
N ALA A 113 -3.36 -0.63 14.56
CA ALA A 113 -2.72 -0.67 15.89
C ALA A 113 -3.57 0.06 16.96
N ASP A 114 -4.12 1.23 16.63
CA ASP A 114 -5.00 1.99 17.52
C ASP A 114 -6.28 1.22 17.84
N THR A 115 -6.87 0.57 16.83
CA THR A 115 -8.07 -0.24 17.00
C THR A 115 -7.81 -1.41 17.94
N LEU A 116 -6.71 -2.16 17.71
CA LEU A 116 -6.29 -3.25 18.59
C LEU A 116 -6.05 -2.79 20.03
N THR A 117 -5.43 -1.63 20.23
CA THR A 117 -5.19 -1.03 21.55
C THR A 117 -6.49 -0.66 22.26
N ARG A 118 -7.46 -0.06 21.55
CA ARG A 118 -8.79 0.26 22.11
C ARG A 118 -9.53 -1.00 22.55
N PHE A 119 -9.45 -2.08 21.76
CA PHE A 119 -10.08 -3.36 22.11
C PHE A 119 -9.41 -4.05 23.30
N SER A 120 -8.07 -3.99 23.42
CA SER A 120 -7.36 -4.58 24.56
C SER A 120 -7.62 -3.82 25.86
N CYS A 121 -7.65 -2.48 25.83
CA CYS A 121 -8.00 -1.66 26.99
C CYS A 121 -9.44 -1.87 27.48
N ASN A 122 -10.41 -2.06 26.58
CA ASN A 122 -11.81 -2.32 26.98
C ASN A 122 -12.04 -3.69 27.64
N ARG A 123 -11.13 -4.67 27.48
CA ARG A 123 -11.22 -5.97 28.18
C ARG A 123 -10.59 -5.97 29.59
N GLY A 124 -9.76 -4.98 29.93
CA GLY A 124 -9.11 -4.85 31.25
C GLY A 124 -9.96 -4.16 32.33
N GLY A 125 -11.19 -3.74 32.00
CA GLY A 125 -12.01 -2.86 32.83
C GLY A 125 -13.03 -3.52 33.76
N ARG A 126 -13.06 -4.86 33.91
CA ARG A 126 -13.77 -5.49 35.04
C ARG A 126 -12.82 -5.58 36.23
N ARG A 127 -12.70 -4.47 36.96
CA ARG A 127 -12.31 -4.51 38.36
C ARG A 127 -13.29 -5.44 39.07
N SER A 128 -12.79 -6.51 39.68
CA SER A 128 -13.49 -7.18 40.76
C SER A 128 -13.77 -6.14 41.84
N LEU A 129 -15.04 -5.77 41.97
CA LEU A 129 -15.59 -5.34 43.24
C LEU A 129 -16.01 -6.62 43.94
N ASP A 130 -15.13 -7.14 44.80
CA ASP A 130 -15.43 -7.90 46.01
C ASP A 130 -14.11 -8.17 46.75
#